data_AF-A0A1G3AFX2-F1
#
_entry.id   AF-A0A1G3AFX2-F1
#
_cell.length_a   1.000
_cell.length_b   1.000
_cell.length_c   1.000
_cell.angle_alpha   90.00
_cell.angle_beta   90.00
_cell.angle_gamma   90.00
#
_symmetry.space_group_name_H-M   'P 1'
#
loop_
_entity.id
_entity.type
_entity.pdbx_description
1 polymer ?
#
loop_
_entity_poly.entity_id
_entity_poly.type
_entity_poly.pdbx_seq_one_letter_code
_entity_poly.pdbx_strand_id
1 'polypeptide(L)'
;MMVVTPGSGASFQRRPGTGATSLNTDSAGIVAPYWVKIERSIAGNCTGSISANGSTWTMVGTETIPMGSNVYIGLAVTSHNATLTCQAVFSNVTTTGNVAGQWANQDIGILSNNAEPLYVAVSNSAGAPAVVVHDDPAASQIDTWTEWVIPLQAFADQGIALTNVDRIAIGLGTQGNMAAPGGSGKMYFDDIRLNRPTEAAAE
;
A
#
# COMPACT_ATOMS: atom_id res chain seq x y z
N MET A 1 -2.49 -12.14 15.76
CA MET A 1 -1.08 -11.74 15.93
C MET A 1 -0.71 -11.71 17.40
N MET A 2 0.57 -11.94 17.71
CA MET A 2 1.15 -11.79 19.04
C MET A 2 2.23 -10.71 18.90
N VAL A 3 2.06 -9.59 19.59
CA VAL A 3 2.89 -8.38 19.41
C VAL A 3 3.49 -7.93 20.74
N VAL A 4 4.60 -7.20 20.67
CA VAL A 4 5.17 -6.45 21.79
C VAL A 4 5.09 -4.97 21.43
N THR A 5 4.57 -4.17 22.34
CA THR A 5 4.33 -2.73 22.15
C THR A 5 4.92 -1.97 23.33
N PRO A 6 5.42 -0.73 23.12
CA PRO A 6 5.90 0.09 24.22
C PRO A 6 4.80 0.47 25.24
N GLY A 7 3.55 0.59 24.80
CA GLY A 7 2.44 1.05 25.63
C GLY A 7 1.66 -0.04 26.38
N SER A 8 1.34 -1.15 25.70
CA SER A 8 0.47 -2.21 26.24
C SER A 8 1.24 -3.47 26.66
N GLY A 9 2.57 -3.44 26.59
CA GLY A 9 3.39 -4.63 26.74
C GLY A 9 3.14 -5.62 25.60
N ALA A 10 2.91 -6.89 25.93
CA ALA A 10 2.60 -7.91 24.94
C ALA A 10 1.10 -8.05 24.72
N SER A 11 0.64 -8.21 23.48
CA SER A 11 -0.79 -8.30 23.16
C SER A 11 -1.10 -9.41 22.16
N PHE A 12 -2.06 -10.27 22.50
CA PHE A 12 -2.64 -11.26 21.59
C PHE A 12 -3.88 -10.69 20.92
N GLN A 13 -3.68 -10.07 19.75
CA GLN A 13 -4.72 -9.40 18.98
C GLN A 13 -5.25 -10.31 17.88
N ARG A 14 -6.56 -10.39 17.74
CA ARG A 14 -7.20 -11.34 16.82
C ARG A 14 -8.58 -10.90 16.41
N ARG A 15 -9.10 -11.59 15.40
CA ARG A 15 -10.50 -11.53 15.00
C ARG A 15 -11.04 -12.95 15.06
N PRO A 16 -12.17 -13.22 15.75
CA PRO A 16 -12.68 -14.58 15.92
C PRO A 16 -13.28 -15.18 14.64
N GLY A 17 -13.58 -14.37 13.62
CA GLY A 17 -14.07 -14.85 12.32
C GLY A 17 -14.03 -13.76 11.24
N THR A 18 -14.25 -14.10 9.99
CA THR A 18 -14.23 -13.13 8.88
C THR A 18 -15.18 -11.96 9.13
N GLY A 19 -14.67 -10.72 9.02
CA GLY A 19 -15.45 -9.50 9.23
C GLY A 19 -15.84 -9.18 10.69
N ALA A 20 -15.55 -10.05 11.65
CA ALA A 20 -15.87 -9.82 13.06
C ALA A 20 -15.07 -8.66 13.70
N THR A 21 -15.56 -8.17 14.83
CA THR A 21 -14.86 -7.20 15.68
C THR A 21 -13.54 -7.78 16.18
N SER A 22 -12.50 -6.96 16.18
CA SER A 22 -11.19 -7.34 16.73
C SER A 22 -11.24 -7.41 18.26
N LEU A 23 -10.50 -8.35 18.82
CA LEU A 23 -10.32 -8.57 20.25
C LEU A 23 -8.82 -8.59 20.57
N ASN A 24 -8.46 -8.22 21.80
CA ASN A 24 -7.11 -8.32 22.32
C ASN A 24 -7.08 -8.90 23.73
N THR A 25 -5.96 -9.53 24.07
CA THR A 25 -5.65 -9.95 25.44
C THR A 25 -4.22 -9.52 25.72
N ASP A 26 -4.06 -8.66 26.73
CA ASP A 26 -2.79 -7.99 27.00
C ASP A 26 -2.07 -8.64 28.19
N SER A 27 -0.75 -8.59 28.14
CA SER A 27 0.17 -8.97 29.20
C SER A 27 1.11 -7.78 29.45
N ALA A 28 0.84 -7.08 30.55
CA ALA A 28 1.54 -5.85 30.92
C ALA A 28 3.00 -6.11 31.32
N GLY A 29 3.83 -5.07 31.26
CA GLY A 29 5.21 -5.10 31.75
C GLY A 29 6.21 -5.81 30.84
N ILE A 30 5.78 -6.30 29.67
CA ILE A 30 6.67 -6.89 28.67
C ILE A 30 7.26 -5.78 27.78
N VAL A 31 8.58 -5.74 27.67
CA VAL A 31 9.30 -4.79 26.80
C VAL A 31 10.20 -5.53 25.83
N ALA A 32 10.42 -4.95 24.65
CA ALA A 32 11.37 -5.50 23.69
C ALA A 32 12.83 -5.34 24.21
N PRO A 33 13.74 -6.28 23.91
CA PRO A 33 13.54 -7.50 23.13
C PRO A 33 12.80 -8.59 23.92
N TYR A 34 11.86 -9.27 23.27
CA TYR A 34 11.10 -10.38 23.87
C TYR A 34 10.70 -11.38 22.79
N TRP A 35 10.57 -12.65 23.15
CA TRP A 35 10.09 -13.66 22.23
C TRP A 35 8.57 -13.70 22.21
N VAL A 36 8.02 -13.78 21.00
CA VAL A 36 6.60 -14.02 20.76
C VAL A 36 6.45 -15.27 19.90
N LYS A 37 5.35 -16.00 20.11
CA LYS A 37 5.00 -17.19 19.34
C LYS A 37 3.51 -17.20 19.08
N ILE A 38 3.15 -17.63 17.88
CA ILE A 38 1.79 -18.01 17.52
C ILE A 38 1.83 -19.46 17.07
N GLU A 39 0.95 -20.28 17.61
CA GLU A 39 0.78 -21.67 17.20
C GLU A 39 -0.65 -21.88 16.74
N ARG A 40 -0.83 -22.48 15.55
CA ARG A 40 -2.14 -22.93 15.07
C ARG A 40 -2.21 -24.45 15.19
N SER A 41 -3.11 -24.95 16.02
CA SER A 41 -3.32 -26.39 16.19
C SER A 41 -4.11 -26.98 15.03
N ILE A 42 -4.11 -28.32 14.90
CA ILE A 42 -4.91 -29.04 13.90
C ILE A 42 -6.43 -28.84 14.08
N ALA A 43 -6.86 -28.54 15.31
CA ALA A 43 -8.25 -28.19 15.62
C ALA A 43 -8.61 -26.72 15.25
N GLY A 44 -7.65 -25.95 14.75
CA GLY A 44 -7.84 -24.54 14.35
C GLY A 44 -7.67 -23.53 15.48
N ASN A 45 -7.18 -23.94 16.65
CA ASN A 45 -6.91 -23.01 17.76
C ASN A 45 -5.61 -22.25 17.51
N CYS A 46 -5.69 -20.93 17.52
CA CYS A 46 -4.55 -20.03 17.48
C CYS A 46 -4.17 -19.62 18.90
N THR A 47 -2.99 -20.03 19.35
CA THR A 47 -2.45 -19.71 20.67
C THR A 47 -1.32 -18.68 20.56
N GLY A 48 -1.46 -17.56 21.26
CA GLY A 48 -0.41 -16.56 21.44
C GLY A 48 0.38 -16.84 22.72
N SER A 49 1.71 -16.85 22.64
CA SER A 49 2.60 -17.06 23.79
C SER A 49 3.79 -16.13 23.75
N ILE A 50 4.38 -15.90 24.92
CA ILE A 50 5.55 -15.03 25.11
C ILE A 50 6.65 -15.75 25.89
N SER A 51 7.90 -15.33 25.72
CA SER A 51 9.03 -15.90 26.46
C SER A 51 10.18 -14.90 26.63
N ALA A 52 10.82 -14.90 27.80
CA ALA A 52 12.04 -14.13 28.04
C ALA A 52 13.30 -14.81 27.48
N ASN A 53 13.26 -16.13 27.26
CA ASN A 53 14.44 -16.94 26.93
C ASN A 53 14.29 -17.77 25.63
N GLY A 54 13.12 -17.71 24.98
CA GLY A 54 12.83 -18.45 23.75
C GLY A 54 12.57 -19.95 23.95
N SER A 55 12.62 -20.46 25.18
CA SER A 55 12.49 -21.89 25.50
C SER A 55 11.31 -22.19 26.43
N THR A 56 11.12 -21.38 27.48
CA THR A 56 9.99 -21.48 28.41
C THR A 56 8.90 -20.51 27.97
N TRP A 57 7.74 -21.03 27.58
CA TRP A 57 6.66 -20.22 26.98
C TRP A 57 5.49 -20.06 27.94
N THR A 58 5.03 -18.83 28.11
CA THR A 58 3.81 -18.49 28.85
C THR A 58 2.71 -18.14 27.86
N MET A 59 1.56 -18.80 27.96
CA MET A 59 0.40 -18.51 27.13
C MET A 59 -0.21 -17.15 27.54
N VAL A 60 -0.48 -16.30 26.55
CA VAL A 60 -1.22 -15.04 26.74
C VAL A 60 -2.70 -15.22 26.40
N GLY A 61 -3.01 -16.01 25.37
CA GLY A 61 -4.39 -16.32 25.02
C GLY A 61 -4.50 -17.37 23.92
N THR A 62 -5.71 -17.90 23.75
CA THR A 62 -6.06 -18.86 22.70
C THR A 62 -7.44 -18.52 22.14
N GLU A 63 -7.64 -18.76 20.85
CA GLU A 63 -8.90 -18.53 20.16
C GLU A 63 -9.07 -19.54 19.02
N THR A 64 -10.28 -20.09 18.85
CA THR A 64 -10.60 -20.86 17.65
C THR A 64 -10.92 -19.88 16.52
N ILE A 65 -10.10 -19.85 15.48
CA ILE A 65 -10.29 -18.95 14.34
C ILE A 65 -10.49 -19.78 13.08
N PRO A 66 -11.68 -19.78 12.47
CA PRO A 66 -11.91 -20.44 11.21
C PRO A 66 -11.02 -19.83 10.12
N MET A 67 -10.16 -20.64 9.50
CA MET A 67 -9.34 -20.23 8.36
C MET A 67 -9.26 -21.38 7.35
N GLY A 68 -8.95 -21.05 6.09
CA GLY A 68 -8.65 -22.04 5.08
C GLY A 68 -7.44 -22.92 5.41
N SER A 69 -7.23 -23.95 4.58
CA SER A 69 -6.10 -24.87 4.70
C SER A 69 -4.76 -24.15 4.48
N ASN A 70 -4.73 -23.24 3.51
CA ASN A 70 -3.57 -22.40 3.22
C ASN A 70 -3.79 -21.02 3.84
N VAL A 71 -2.78 -20.52 4.55
CA VAL A 71 -2.78 -19.19 5.16
C VAL A 71 -1.43 -18.54 4.98
N TYR A 72 -1.39 -17.21 5.00
CA TYR A 72 -0.16 -16.46 5.12
C TYR A 72 0.23 -16.34 6.59
N ILE A 73 1.52 -16.53 6.87
CA ILE A 73 2.14 -16.20 8.15
C ILE A 73 3.27 -15.22 7.87
N GLY A 74 3.57 -14.36 8.84
CA GLY A 74 4.60 -13.36 8.64
C GLY A 74 4.80 -12.49 9.87
N LEU A 75 5.67 -11.52 9.69
CA LEU A 75 6.01 -10.52 10.69
C LEU A 75 5.33 -9.21 10.26
N ALA A 76 4.83 -8.45 11.23
CA ALA A 76 4.20 -7.17 10.98
C ALA A 76 4.78 -6.13 11.93
N VAL A 77 5.01 -4.93 11.41
CA VAL A 77 5.37 -3.74 12.17
C VAL A 77 4.36 -2.64 11.83
N THR A 78 3.95 -1.89 12.83
CA THR A 78 3.10 -0.71 12.64
C THR A 78 3.48 0.33 13.68
N SER A 79 3.50 1.60 13.28
CA SER A 79 3.65 2.73 14.19
C SER A 79 2.38 2.99 15.00
N HIS A 80 1.24 2.43 14.58
CA HIS A 80 -0.09 2.80 15.06
C HIS A 80 -0.41 4.30 14.88
N ASN A 81 0.41 5.03 14.12
CA ASN A 81 0.29 6.45 13.85
C ASN A 81 0.73 6.74 12.41
N ALA A 82 -0.22 7.18 11.59
CA ALA A 82 -0.01 7.45 10.17
C ALA A 82 1.06 8.51 9.88
N THR A 83 1.41 9.36 10.86
CA THR A 83 2.39 10.45 10.67
C THR A 83 3.79 10.10 11.17
N LEU A 84 3.99 8.92 11.76
CA LEU A 84 5.27 8.53 12.35
C LEU A 84 5.80 7.24 11.72
N THR A 85 7.12 7.22 11.52
CA THR A 85 7.83 6.01 11.15
C THR A 85 8.08 5.14 12.38
N CYS A 86 8.03 3.81 12.20
CA CYS A 86 8.38 2.85 13.24
C CYS A 86 9.44 1.89 12.70
N GLN A 87 10.46 1.64 13.50
CA GLN A 87 11.47 0.63 13.23
C GLN A 87 11.39 -0.46 14.31
N ALA A 88 11.34 -1.71 13.88
CA ALA A 88 11.48 -2.88 14.73
C ALA A 88 12.48 -3.86 14.09
N VAL A 89 13.25 -4.54 14.93
CA VAL A 89 14.19 -5.58 14.49
C VAL A 89 13.65 -6.92 14.93
N PHE A 90 13.51 -7.84 13.97
CA PHE A 90 13.17 -9.23 14.24
C PHE A 90 14.43 -10.09 14.06
N SER A 91 14.68 -10.99 15.00
CA SER A 91 15.83 -11.90 14.99
C SER A 91 15.42 -13.29 15.41
N ASN A 92 16.18 -14.30 15.01
CA ASN A 92 15.95 -15.71 15.36
C ASN A 92 14.53 -16.21 14.99
N VAL A 93 14.08 -15.85 13.80
CA VAL A 93 12.74 -16.19 13.30
C VAL A 93 12.74 -17.64 12.84
N THR A 94 11.85 -18.45 13.40
CA THR A 94 11.70 -19.87 13.05
C THR A 94 10.24 -20.19 12.78
N THR A 95 9.98 -21.06 11.82
CA THR A 95 8.64 -21.60 11.52
C THR A 95 8.66 -23.11 11.53
N THR A 96 7.53 -23.72 11.88
CA THR A 96 7.34 -25.18 11.85
C THR A 96 6.14 -25.54 10.96
N GLY A 97 6.08 -26.79 10.51
CA GLY A 97 5.03 -27.27 9.61
C GLY A 97 5.39 -27.09 8.13
N ASN A 98 4.38 -27.21 7.25
CA ASN A 98 4.58 -27.10 5.80
C ASN A 98 4.51 -25.63 5.35
N VAL A 99 5.56 -24.86 5.64
CA VAL A 99 5.68 -23.46 5.21
C VAL A 99 6.45 -23.43 3.88
N ALA A 100 5.80 -22.91 2.84
CA ALA A 100 6.36 -22.78 1.50
C ALA A 100 6.27 -21.33 1.00
N GLY A 101 7.14 -20.97 0.05
CA GLY A 101 7.26 -19.62 -0.50
C GLY A 101 8.52 -18.91 -0.04
N GLN A 102 8.95 -17.90 -0.81
CA GLN A 102 10.03 -17.01 -0.41
C GLN A 102 9.51 -15.92 0.52
N TRP A 103 10.39 -15.36 1.35
CA TRP A 103 10.08 -14.15 2.10
C TRP A 103 9.70 -13.03 1.14
N ALA A 104 8.56 -12.41 1.40
CA ALA A 104 8.12 -11.20 0.71
C ALA A 104 7.79 -10.14 1.77
N ASN A 105 8.14 -8.90 1.48
CA ASN A 105 7.69 -7.74 2.24
C ASN A 105 6.66 -6.97 1.41
N GLN A 106 5.60 -6.53 2.08
CA GLN A 106 4.58 -5.70 1.48
C GLN A 106 4.04 -4.77 2.56
N ASP A 107 3.84 -3.52 2.22
CA ASP A 107 3.14 -2.61 3.10
C ASP A 107 1.64 -2.95 3.08
N ILE A 108 1.07 -3.17 4.27
CA ILE A 108 -0.34 -3.56 4.42
C ILE A 108 -1.12 -2.34 4.86
N GLY A 109 -2.00 -1.84 3.99
CA GLY A 109 -2.92 -0.74 4.32
C GLY A 109 -2.35 0.66 4.13
N ILE A 110 -1.12 0.81 3.62
CA ILE A 110 -0.68 2.07 3.01
C ILE A 110 -1.09 2.04 1.53
N LEU A 111 -1.88 3.01 1.10
CA LEU A 111 -2.15 3.23 -0.33
C LEU A 111 -0.99 4.02 -0.91
N SER A 112 0.21 3.42 -1.00
CA SER A 112 1.33 4.05 -1.68
C SER A 112 1.40 3.51 -3.11
N ASN A 113 1.26 4.40 -4.08
CA ASN A 113 1.50 4.04 -5.47
C ASN A 113 3.00 3.86 -5.70
N ASN A 114 3.37 2.93 -6.60
CA ASN A 114 4.71 2.96 -7.17
C ASN A 114 4.91 4.30 -7.90
N ALA A 115 6.11 4.88 -7.79
CA ALA A 115 6.47 6.07 -8.54
C ALA A 115 6.42 5.76 -10.03
N GLU A 116 5.57 6.46 -10.75
CA GLU A 116 5.37 6.31 -12.19
C GLU A 116 5.10 7.69 -12.81
N PRO A 117 5.73 8.02 -13.96
CA PRO A 117 5.41 9.23 -14.70
C PRO A 117 3.93 9.27 -15.08
N LEU A 118 3.25 10.36 -14.74
CA LEU A 118 1.88 10.61 -15.16
C LEU A 118 1.90 11.38 -16.49
N TYR A 119 1.05 11.02 -17.45
CA TYR A 119 0.91 11.76 -18.70
C TYR A 119 -0.54 11.89 -19.16
N VAL A 120 -0.80 12.94 -19.94
CA VAL A 120 -2.04 13.11 -20.71
C VAL A 120 -1.68 13.07 -22.18
N ALA A 121 -2.45 12.31 -22.96
CA ALA A 121 -2.35 12.24 -24.40
C ALA A 121 -3.67 12.69 -25.04
N VAL A 122 -3.57 13.50 -26.09
CA VAL A 122 -4.70 13.86 -26.95
C VAL A 122 -4.46 13.29 -28.35
N SER A 123 -5.52 12.79 -28.97
CA SER A 123 -5.47 12.27 -30.34
C SER A 123 -6.70 12.68 -31.13
N ASN A 124 -6.56 12.63 -32.45
CA ASN A 124 -7.65 12.69 -33.41
C ASN A 124 -7.47 11.53 -34.41
N SER A 125 -8.30 11.48 -35.44
CA SER A 125 -8.21 10.49 -36.51
C SER A 125 -6.96 10.61 -37.41
N ALA A 126 -6.10 11.62 -37.20
CA ALA A 126 -4.94 11.92 -38.04
C ALA A 126 -3.61 11.96 -37.24
N GLY A 127 -2.69 11.06 -37.58
CA GLY A 127 -1.31 11.13 -37.07
C GLY A 127 -1.12 10.55 -35.66
N ALA A 128 0.03 10.86 -35.06
CA ALA A 128 0.40 10.37 -33.73
C ALA A 128 -0.25 11.22 -32.62
N PRO A 129 -0.63 10.63 -31.47
CA PRO A 129 -1.09 11.38 -30.32
C PRO A 129 -0.05 12.39 -29.82
N ALA A 130 -0.48 13.59 -29.44
CA ALA A 130 0.36 14.55 -28.74
C ALA A 130 0.29 14.28 -27.23
N VAL A 131 1.44 14.25 -26.56
CA VAL A 131 1.56 13.78 -25.18
C VAL A 131 2.32 14.77 -24.32
N VAL A 132 1.75 15.08 -23.16
CA VAL A 132 2.37 15.90 -22.14
C VAL A 132 2.55 15.05 -20.89
N VAL A 133 3.80 14.96 -20.44
CA VAL A 133 4.17 14.28 -19.20
C VAL A 133 4.16 15.31 -18.07
N HIS A 134 3.71 14.90 -16.89
CA HIS A 134 3.77 15.72 -15.69
C HIS A 134 5.24 15.96 -15.29
N ASP A 135 5.59 17.19 -14.91
CA ASP A 135 6.98 17.56 -14.61
C ASP A 135 7.54 16.81 -13.40
N ASP A 136 6.69 16.53 -12.40
CA ASP A 136 7.02 15.65 -11.29
C ASP A 136 7.02 14.17 -11.74
N PRO A 137 8.17 13.47 -11.76
CA PRO A 137 8.26 12.06 -12.14
C PRO A 137 7.63 11.11 -11.10
N ALA A 138 7.30 11.61 -9.91
CA ALA A 138 6.62 10.89 -8.84
C ALA A 138 5.17 11.36 -8.63
N ALA A 139 4.56 12.00 -9.65
CA ALA A 139 3.18 12.49 -9.56
C ALA A 139 2.15 11.43 -9.17
N SER A 140 2.41 10.14 -9.45
CA SER A 140 1.56 9.03 -8.99
C SER A 140 1.51 8.88 -7.47
N GLN A 141 2.46 9.47 -6.73
CA GLN A 141 2.59 9.38 -5.27
C GLN A 141 2.01 10.58 -4.53
N ILE A 142 1.50 11.58 -5.25
CA ILE A 142 0.83 12.74 -4.65
C ILE A 142 -0.46 12.26 -3.97
N ASP A 143 -0.57 12.51 -2.67
CA ASP A 143 -1.64 12.01 -1.79
C ASP A 143 -2.70 13.07 -1.45
N THR A 144 -2.53 14.29 -1.96
CA THR A 144 -3.50 15.38 -1.87
C THR A 144 -4.09 15.72 -3.24
N TRP A 145 -5.32 16.24 -3.28
CA TRP A 145 -5.86 16.78 -4.53
C TRP A 145 -4.97 17.90 -5.04
N THR A 146 -4.52 17.77 -6.28
CA THR A 146 -3.62 18.73 -6.94
C THR A 146 -4.15 18.97 -8.35
N GLU A 147 -4.48 20.22 -8.67
CA GLU A 147 -4.86 20.59 -10.03
C GLU A 147 -3.63 20.53 -10.95
N TRP A 148 -3.77 19.85 -12.09
CA TRP A 148 -2.77 19.87 -13.14
C TRP A 148 -3.28 20.64 -14.35
N VAL A 149 -2.77 21.85 -14.53
CA VAL A 149 -3.12 22.72 -15.67
C VAL A 149 -2.12 22.47 -16.79
N ILE A 150 -2.61 21.95 -17.92
CA ILE A 150 -1.81 21.73 -19.14
C ILE A 150 -2.17 22.81 -20.16
N PRO A 151 -1.23 23.68 -20.56
CA PRO A 151 -1.45 24.63 -21.64
C PRO A 151 -1.74 23.87 -22.94
N LEU A 152 -2.84 24.20 -23.63
CA LEU A 152 -3.18 23.57 -24.91
C LEU A 152 -2.06 23.73 -25.95
N GLN A 153 -1.27 24.80 -25.85
CA GLN A 153 -0.12 25.04 -26.72
C GLN A 153 0.92 23.90 -26.64
N ALA A 154 1.08 23.25 -25.47
CA ALA A 154 2.02 22.13 -25.31
C ALA A 154 1.65 20.91 -26.18
N PHE A 155 0.37 20.75 -26.50
CA PHE A 155 -0.08 19.75 -27.48
C PHE A 155 0.06 20.27 -28.92
N ALA A 156 -0.35 21.52 -29.18
CA ALA A 156 -0.29 22.12 -30.51
C ALA A 156 1.15 22.21 -31.07
N ASP A 157 2.14 22.45 -30.21
CA ASP A 157 3.57 22.48 -30.56
C ASP A 157 4.07 21.12 -31.08
N GLN A 158 3.36 20.03 -30.77
CA GLN A 158 3.63 18.69 -31.30
C GLN A 158 2.91 18.43 -32.64
N GLY A 159 2.25 19.45 -33.20
CA GLY A 159 1.62 19.41 -34.52
C GLY A 159 0.20 18.86 -34.56
N ILE A 160 -0.43 18.60 -33.41
CA ILE A 160 -1.83 18.13 -33.41
C ILE A 160 -2.80 19.29 -33.65
N ALA A 161 -3.78 19.06 -34.53
CA ALA A 161 -4.90 19.99 -34.71
C ALA A 161 -5.87 19.85 -33.53
N LEU A 162 -6.00 20.90 -32.73
CA LEU A 162 -6.85 20.87 -31.53
C LEU A 162 -8.36 21.00 -31.85
N THR A 163 -8.73 21.39 -33.06
CA THR A 163 -10.13 21.61 -33.47
C THR A 163 -10.89 20.31 -33.76
N ASN A 164 -10.21 19.16 -33.82
CA ASN A 164 -10.81 17.88 -34.17
C ASN A 164 -10.35 16.73 -33.26
N VAL A 165 -9.94 17.03 -32.02
CA VAL A 165 -9.62 16.01 -31.01
C VAL A 165 -10.84 15.13 -30.75
N ASP A 166 -10.66 13.81 -30.83
CA ASP A 166 -11.72 12.83 -30.62
C ASP A 166 -11.46 11.92 -29.40
N ARG A 167 -10.24 11.93 -28.85
CA ARG A 167 -9.87 11.11 -27.69
C ARG A 167 -8.86 11.81 -26.78
N ILE A 168 -9.07 11.60 -25.48
CA ILE A 168 -8.14 11.96 -24.40
C ILE A 168 -7.79 10.67 -23.66
N ALA A 169 -6.52 10.52 -23.27
CA ALA A 169 -6.06 9.46 -22.40
C ALA A 169 -5.24 10.04 -21.25
N ILE A 170 -5.42 9.48 -20.06
CA ILE A 170 -4.56 9.68 -18.91
C ILE A 170 -3.83 8.35 -18.69
N GLY A 171 -2.50 8.40 -18.59
CA GLY A 171 -1.68 7.20 -18.47
C GLY A 171 -0.60 7.33 -17.41
N LEU A 172 -0.13 6.18 -16.92
CA LEU A 172 0.97 6.04 -15.99
C LEU A 172 2.08 5.24 -16.67
N GLY A 173 3.33 5.62 -16.43
CA GLY A 173 4.52 5.01 -17.01
C GLY A 173 4.92 5.61 -18.35
N THR A 174 5.79 4.90 -19.08
CA THR A 174 6.28 5.33 -20.39
C THR A 174 5.27 4.99 -21.49
N GLN A 175 4.73 5.99 -22.18
CA GLN A 175 3.78 5.78 -23.27
C GLN A 175 4.36 4.86 -24.35
N GLY A 176 3.56 3.87 -24.78
CA GLY A 176 3.93 2.93 -25.85
C GLY A 176 4.85 1.79 -25.42
N ASN A 177 5.40 1.82 -24.21
CA ASN A 177 6.19 0.72 -23.66
C ASN A 177 5.27 -0.34 -23.03
N MET A 178 4.96 -1.40 -23.78
CA MET A 178 4.21 -2.57 -23.28
C MET A 178 5.10 -3.72 -22.81
N ALA A 179 6.42 -3.59 -22.93
CA ALA A 179 7.37 -4.69 -22.70
C ALA A 179 7.89 -4.75 -21.26
N ALA A 180 7.99 -3.60 -20.59
CA ALA A 180 8.36 -3.53 -19.18
C ALA A 180 7.11 -3.57 -18.29
N PRO A 181 7.06 -4.42 -17.25
CA PRO A 181 6.03 -4.31 -16.22
C PRO A 181 6.10 -2.93 -15.58
N GLY A 182 4.99 -2.17 -15.62
CA GLY A 182 4.87 -0.91 -14.90
C GLY A 182 4.58 -1.12 -13.40
N GLY A 183 4.58 -0.03 -12.66
CA GLY A 183 4.19 0.04 -11.27
C GLY A 183 2.71 -0.28 -11.03
N SER A 184 2.39 -0.54 -9.77
CA SER A 184 1.04 -0.82 -9.27
C SER A 184 0.57 0.28 -8.32
N GLY A 185 -0.74 0.47 -8.26
CA GLY A 185 -1.34 1.52 -7.44
C GLY A 185 -2.81 1.75 -7.72
N LYS A 186 -3.38 2.75 -7.06
CA LYS A 186 -4.73 3.27 -7.31
C LYS A 186 -4.66 4.79 -7.40
N MET A 187 -5.16 5.33 -8.50
CA MET A 187 -5.31 6.76 -8.73
C MET A 187 -6.79 7.11 -8.86
N TYR A 188 -7.14 8.31 -8.42
CA TYR A 188 -8.45 8.91 -8.66
C TYR A 188 -8.23 10.17 -9.49
N PHE A 189 -9.01 10.32 -10.54
CA PHE A 189 -9.00 11.49 -11.40
C PHE A 189 -10.40 12.09 -11.38
N ASP A 190 -10.48 13.41 -11.23
CA ASP A 190 -11.74 14.15 -11.21
C ASP A 190 -11.55 15.50 -11.90
N ASP A 191 -12.64 16.23 -12.13
CA ASP A 191 -12.66 17.59 -12.71
C ASP A 191 -11.92 17.73 -14.05
N ILE A 192 -11.97 16.70 -14.90
CA ILE A 192 -11.39 16.76 -16.25
C ILE A 192 -12.20 17.74 -17.10
N ARG A 193 -11.63 18.91 -17.35
CA ARG A 193 -12.30 20.04 -18.02
C ARG A 193 -11.42 20.76 -19.03
N LEU A 194 -12.05 21.28 -20.07
CA LEU A 194 -11.45 22.24 -21.00
C LEU A 194 -11.84 23.65 -20.55
N ASN A 195 -10.86 24.40 -20.02
CA ASN A 195 -11.07 25.77 -19.60
C ASN A 195 -10.81 26.74 -20.76
N ARG A 196 -11.64 27.78 -20.87
CA ARG A 196 -11.32 28.91 -21.75
C ARG A 196 -10.15 29.69 -21.15
N PRO A 197 -9.30 30.32 -21.98
CA PRO A 197 -8.28 31.23 -21.46
C PRO A 197 -8.95 32.28 -20.59
N THR A 198 -8.47 32.42 -19.35
CA THR A 198 -8.92 33.51 -18.49
C THR A 198 -8.40 34.81 -19.12
N GLU A 199 -9.28 35.77 -19.43
CA GLU A 199 -8.82 37.13 -19.73
C GLU A 199 -7.99 37.58 -18.53
N ALA A 200 -6.72 37.91 -18.77
CA ALA A 200 -5.90 38.56 -17.75
C ALA A 200 -6.65 39.81 -17.30
N ALA A 201 -6.94 39.92 -16.00
CA ALA A 201 -7.52 41.13 -15.46
C ALA A 201 -6.63 42.30 -15.86
N ALA A 202 -7.19 43.25 -16.62
CA ALA A 202 -6.51 44.50 -16.94
C ALA A 202 -6.21 45.21 -15.61
N GLU A 203 -4.91 45.42 -15.35
CA GLU A 203 -4.42 46.27 -14.26
C GLU A 203 -4.61 47.75 -14.61
#